data_AF-A0A5C5ZQV4-F1
#
_entry.id   AF-A0A5C5ZQV4-F1
#
_cell.length_a   1.000
_cell.length_b   1.000
_cell.length_c   1.000
_cell.angle_alpha   90.00
_cell.angle_beta   90.00
_cell.angle_gamma   90.00
#
_symmetry.space_group_name_H-M   'P 1'
#
loop_
_entity.id
_entity.type
_entity.pdbx_description
1 polymer ?
#
loop_
_entity_poly.entity_id
_entity_poly.type
_entity_poly.pdbx_seq_one_letter_code
_entity_poly.pdbx_strand_id
1 'polypeptide(L)' 'MQNAKLRAVSEILDALDQNYRLLWAARDASGRQVDPPSQIDGGVISERQHALNWITGFEDAPWGDVDVPS' A
#
# COMPACT_ATOMS: atom_id res chain seq x y z
N MET A 1 3.12 20.51 -23.58
CA MET A 1 2.86 19.41 -22.62
C MET A 1 3.76 19.63 -21.43
N GLN A 2 3.23 19.60 -20.20
CA GLN A 2 4.07 19.68 -19.00
C GLN A 2 4.72 18.31 -18.76
N ASN A 3 6.02 18.29 -18.48
CA ASN A 3 6.72 17.06 -18.15
C ASN A 3 6.34 16.62 -16.73
N ALA A 4 6.11 15.32 -16.54
CA ALA A 4 5.92 14.77 -15.21
C ALA A 4 7.24 14.87 -14.41
N LYS A 5 7.14 15.25 -13.13
CA LYS A 5 8.27 15.23 -12.20
C LYS A 5 8.19 13.97 -11.35
N LEU A 6 9.25 13.14 -11.41
CA LEU A 6 9.36 11.96 -10.56
C LEU A 6 9.47 12.36 -9.09
N ARG A 7 8.81 11.57 -8.23
CA ARG A 7 9.03 11.58 -6.77
C ARG A 7 10.43 11.07 -6.46
N ALA A 8 10.98 11.47 -5.32
CA ALA A 8 12.24 10.89 -4.87
C ALA A 8 12.02 9.41 -4.50
N VAL A 9 13.02 8.56 -4.75
CA VAL A 9 12.95 7.13 -4.40
C VAL A 9 12.67 6.94 -2.91
N SER A 10 13.31 7.75 -2.04
CA SER A 10 13.08 7.70 -0.60
C SER A 10 11.63 7.99 -0.21
N GLU A 11 10.95 8.92 -0.89
CA GLU A 11 9.54 9.22 -0.60
C GLU A 11 8.65 8.02 -0.94
N ILE A 12 8.97 7.27 -2.00
CA ILE A 12 8.23 6.06 -2.40
C ILE A 12 8.49 4.95 -1.38
N LEU A 13 9.74 4.78 -0.95
CA LEU A 13 10.13 3.78 0.06
C LEU A 13 9.47 4.06 1.41
N ASP A 14 9.45 5.32 1.85
CA ASP A 14 8.80 5.72 3.11
C ASP A 14 7.28 5.47 3.05
N ALA A 15 6.64 5.75 1.90
CA ALA A 15 5.22 5.49 1.69
C ALA A 15 4.89 3.99 1.68
N LEU A 16 5.73 3.17 1.04
CA LEU A 16 5.62 1.71 1.06
C LEU A 16 5.74 1.15 2.48
N ASP A 17 6.80 1.53 3.20
CA ASP A 17 7.07 1.03 4.55
C ASP A 17 5.98 1.47 5.55
N GLN A 18 5.48 2.71 5.43
CA GLN A 18 4.35 3.17 6.23
C GLN A 18 3.08 2.38 5.91
N ASN A 19 2.71 2.26 4.63
CA ASN A 19 1.45 1.63 4.26
C ASN A 19 1.43 0.13 4.56
N TYR A 20 2.56 -0.55 4.39
CA TYR A 20 2.69 -1.96 4.70
C TYR A 20 2.47 -2.25 6.20
N ARG A 21 2.99 -1.38 7.08
CA ARG A 21 2.73 -1.47 8.53
C ARG A 21 1.27 -1.23 8.89
N LEU A 22 0.63 -0.25 8.23
CA LEU A 22 -0.80 0.00 8.41
C LEU A 22 -1.66 -1.17 7.91
N LEU A 23 -1.27 -1.79 6.80
CA LEU A 23 -1.97 -2.94 6.22
C LEU A 23 -1.97 -4.10 7.22
N TRP A 24 -0.81 -4.41 7.80
CA TRP A 24 -0.70 -5.42 8.84
C TRP A 24 -1.50 -5.08 10.09
N ALA A 25 -1.48 -3.82 10.55
CA ALA A 25 -2.27 -3.40 11.70
C ALA A 25 -3.79 -3.55 11.46
N ALA A 26 -4.26 -3.18 10.27
CA ALA A 26 -5.66 -3.32 9.89
C ALA A 26 -6.09 -4.79 9.78
N ARG A 27 -5.22 -5.65 9.23
CA ARG A 27 -5.46 -7.10 9.12
C ARG A 27 -5.47 -7.80 10.49
N ASP A 28 -4.54 -7.46 11.36
CA ASP A 28 -4.49 -8.02 12.71
C ASP A 28 -5.76 -7.66 13.50
N ALA A 29 -6.19 -6.40 13.42
CA ALA A 29 -7.44 -5.95 14.05
C ALA A 29 -8.66 -6.68 13.47
N SER A 30 -8.74 -6.80 12.14
CA SER A 30 -9.80 -7.55 11.45
C SER A 30 -9.83 -9.02 11.87
N GLY A 31 -8.67 -9.69 11.90
CA GLY A 31 -8.55 -11.09 12.32
C GLY A 31 -8.93 -11.32 13.79
N ARG A 32 -8.72 -10.31 14.65
CA ARG A 32 -9.12 -10.33 16.06
C ARG A 32 -10.55 -9.82 16.31
N GLN A 33 -11.25 -9.35 15.27
CA GLN A 33 -12.58 -8.73 15.38
C GLN A 33 -12.61 -7.54 16.35
N VAL A 34 -11.55 -6.73 16.33
CA VAL A 34 -11.45 -5.48 17.11
C VAL A 34 -11.32 -4.29 16.17
N ASP A 35 -11.66 -3.11 16.67
CA ASP A 35 -11.47 -1.89 15.90
C ASP A 35 -9.97 -1.66 15.63
N PRO A 36 -9.60 -1.28 14.41
CA PRO A 36 -8.21 -1.03 14.08
C PRO A 36 -7.71 0.25 14.76
N PRO A 37 -6.42 0.31 15.12
CA PRO A 37 -5.85 1.45 15.83
C PRO A 37 -6.04 2.74 15.04
N SER A 38 -6.30 3.85 15.73
CA SER A 38 -6.44 5.18 15.12
C SER A 38 -7.54 5.29 14.04
N GLN A 39 -8.57 4.43 14.09
CA GLN A 39 -9.69 4.43 13.14
C GLN A 39 -9.26 4.33 11.67
N ILE A 40 -8.18 3.58 11.40
CA ILE A 40 -7.72 3.37 10.03
C ILE A 40 -8.71 2.49 9.24
N ASP A 41 -8.92 2.82 7.98
CA ASP A 41 -9.78 2.07 7.07
C ASP A 41 -8.95 1.03 6.29
N GLY A 42 -9.21 -0.26 6.55
CA GLY A 42 -8.47 -1.36 5.92
C GLY A 42 -8.68 -1.46 4.41
N GLY A 43 -9.83 -1.02 3.89
CA GLY A 43 -10.09 -0.97 2.46
C GLY A 43 -9.20 0.08 1.78
N VAL A 44 -9.19 1.30 2.33
CA VAL A 44 -8.34 2.39 1.83
C VAL A 44 -6.85 2.02 1.86
N ILE A 45 -6.41 1.35 2.93
CA ILE A 45 -5.02 0.90 3.05
C ILE A 45 -4.67 -0.17 2.02
N SER A 46 -5.59 -1.09 1.73
CA SER A 46 -5.41 -2.13 0.71
C SER A 46 -5.27 -1.52 -0.68
N GLU A 47 -6.16 -0.60 -1.05
CA GLU A 47 -6.09 0.12 -2.33
C GLU A 47 -4.78 0.92 -2.47
N ARG A 48 -4.33 1.55 -1.38
CA ARG A 48 -3.04 2.27 -1.37
C ARG A 48 -1.86 1.32 -1.53
N GLN A 49 -1.91 0.13 -0.92
CA GLN A 49 -0.85 -0.87 -1.10
C GLN A 49 -0.78 -1.33 -2.55
N HIS A 50 -1.93 -1.60 -3.17
CA HIS A 50 -2.02 -1.99 -4.57
C HIS A 50 -1.38 -0.92 -5.49
N ALA A 51 -1.74 0.35 -5.30
CA ALA A 51 -1.16 1.46 -6.07
C ALA A 51 0.36 1.60 -5.87
N LEU A 52 0.87 1.38 -4.65
CA LEU A 52 2.31 1.42 -4.40
C LEU A 52 3.04 0.23 -5.04
N ASN A 53 2.49 -0.97 -4.93
CA ASN A 53 3.00 -2.18 -5.58
C ASN A 53 3.10 -2.01 -7.09
N TRP A 54 2.12 -1.34 -7.69
CA TRP A 54 2.09 -1.02 -9.11
C TRP A 54 3.23 -0.10 -9.54
N ILE A 55 3.47 0.96 -8.78
CA ILE A 55 4.54 1.94 -9.08
C ILE A 55 5.93 1.32 -8.89
N THR A 56 6.07 0.32 -8.02
CA THR A 56 7.36 -0.33 -7.73
C THR A 56 7.60 -1.63 -8.48
N GLY A 57 6.66 -2.08 -9.33
CA GLY A 57 6.82 -3.33 -10.07
C GLY A 57 6.86 -4.55 -9.16
N PHE A 58 5.96 -4.60 -8.16
CA PHE A 58 5.90 -5.72 -7.23
C PHE A 58 5.72 -7.07 -7.95
N GLU A 59 6.56 -8.05 -7.58
CA GLU A 59 6.63 -9.40 -8.17
C GLU A 59 6.82 -9.45 -9.70
N ASP A 60 7.29 -8.37 -10.32
CA ASP A 60 7.36 -8.25 -11.79
C ASP A 60 6.01 -8.56 -12.47
N ALA A 61 4.90 -8.35 -11.74
CA ALA A 61 3.57 -8.67 -12.21
C ALA A 61 3.17 -7.76 -13.39
N PRO A 62 2.41 -8.28 -14.37
CA PRO A 62 1.79 -7.45 -15.40
C PRO A 62 0.95 -6.33 -14.79
N TRP A 63 0.85 -5.21 -15.48
CA TRP A 63 0.18 -3.99 -14.98
C TRP A 63 -1.26 -4.20 -14.49
N GLY A 64 -1.98 -5.19 -15.03
CA GLY A 64 -3.35 -5.52 -14.66
C GLY A 64 -3.49 -6.62 -13.59
N ASP A 65 -2.38 -7.23 -13.19
CA ASP A 65 -2.33 -8.42 -12.32
C ASP A 65 -1.55 -8.16 -11.03
N VAL A 66 -1.17 -6.91 -10.76
CA VAL A 66 -0.54 -6.52 -9.50
C VAL A 66 -1.52 -6.79 -8.37
N ASP A 67 -1.07 -7.46 -7.30
CA ASP A 67 -1.91 -7.77 -6.15
C ASP A 67 -1.30 -7.21 -4.85
N VAL A 68 -2.08 -7.28 -3.78
CA VAL A 68 -1.66 -7.01 -2.41
C VAL A 68 -1.33 -8.36 -1.75
N PRO A 69 -0.12 -8.55 -1.18
CA PRO A 69 0.24 -9.79 -0.49
C PRO A 69 -0.84 -10.16 0.52
N SER A 70 -1.32 -11.40 0.57
CA SER A 70 -2.37 -11.84 1.50
C SER A 70 -1.84 -12.20 2.88
#